data_AF-A0A8H2WAG0-F1
#
_entry.id   AF-A0A8H2WAG0-F1
#
_cell.length_a   1.000
_cell.length_b   1.000
_cell.length_c   1.000
_cell.angle_alpha   90.00
_cell.angle_beta   90.00
_cell.angle_gamma   90.00
#
_symmetry.space_group_name_H-M   'P 1'
#
loop_
_entity.id
_entity.type
_entity.pdbx_description
1 polymer ?
#
loop_
_entity_poly.entity_id
_entity_poly.type
_entity_poly.pdbx_seq_one_letter_code
_entity_poly.pdbx_strand_id
1 'polypeptide(L)'
;MAYKLLVGGYTATIATLLFNPSTSSVSTIATSPAGYSPSWIAPHPTNKSVVFATQELLPTGSILSFVVQQSGQLTQIGSANTGGNGPAHMIITSNGNEAVAMNYGGGSGTNIPLAADKVHFGNPYPVVAFNGSGPNQSRQESSHPHQVIQYGSEYLVPDLGADKVWRLTKTSSGALKNSGYIQQPAGSGPRHVVTKGNTLYTLHELSSTLSQQTIPPLGSTTQPPITSSVSIIPPDSANPSALIAAELLLSPVSSAFPKQYLYATNRGDSSDAVAIVSLEGGVLKVVAHVRTGLNQLRGASFSPGDGKYLALAGQGTGDVAIFERINGGLGLKQVAKVAGFEQPTAVVWL
;
A
#
# COMPACT_ATOMS: atom_id res chain seq x y z
N MET A 1 4.99 9.77 24.17
CA MET A 1 6.00 8.85 23.59
C MET A 1 6.29 9.32 22.18
N ALA A 2 7.55 9.32 21.76
CA ALA A 2 7.93 9.64 20.38
C ALA A 2 7.79 8.40 19.49
N TYR A 3 7.53 8.62 18.21
CA TYR A 3 7.40 7.58 17.19
C TYR A 3 8.53 7.69 16.18
N LYS A 4 8.98 6.55 15.66
CA LYS A 4 9.84 6.52 14.49
C LYS A 4 9.02 6.17 13.25
N LEU A 5 9.38 6.78 12.12
CA LEU A 5 8.79 6.48 10.82
C LEU A 5 9.89 6.34 9.78
N LEU A 6 9.72 5.42 8.85
CA LEU A 6 10.57 5.28 7.68
C LEU A 6 9.93 5.98 6.49
N VAL A 7 10.74 6.62 5.66
CA VAL A 7 10.33 7.25 4.41
C VAL A 7 11.15 6.65 3.27
N GLY A 8 10.44 6.00 2.34
CA GLY A 8 10.97 5.52 1.07
C GLY A 8 10.36 6.28 -0.10
N GLY A 9 10.90 6.10 -1.30
CA GLY A 9 10.51 6.84 -2.48
C GLY A 9 11.31 6.46 -3.71
N TYR A 10 11.21 7.27 -4.77
CA TYR A 10 12.05 7.15 -5.95
C TYR A 10 13.41 7.84 -5.73
N THR A 11 14.18 7.33 -4.77
CA THR A 11 15.50 7.85 -4.37
C THR A 11 16.47 6.71 -4.04
N ALA A 12 17.70 7.01 -3.64
CA ALA A 12 18.72 6.01 -3.30
C ALA A 12 18.77 5.62 -1.80
N THR A 13 17.89 6.20 -0.99
CA THR A 13 17.96 6.14 0.48
C THR A 13 16.60 5.89 1.11
N ILE A 14 16.62 5.38 2.35
CA ILE A 14 15.48 5.40 3.26
C ILE A 14 15.84 6.33 4.41
N ALA A 15 14.96 7.29 4.69
CA ALA A 15 15.10 8.20 5.82
C ALA A 15 14.30 7.69 7.03
N THR A 16 14.83 7.93 8.23
CA THR A 16 14.13 7.68 9.49
C THR A 16 13.79 9.02 10.14
N LEU A 17 12.50 9.23 10.39
CA LEU A 17 11.97 10.37 11.10
C LEU A 17 11.72 10.05 12.56
N LEU A 18 11.84 11.06 13.41
CA LEU A 18 11.39 11.04 14.80
C LEU A 18 10.25 12.05 14.96
N PHE A 19 9.04 11.56 15.24
CA PHE A 19 7.88 12.39 15.53
C PHE A 19 7.65 12.45 17.04
N ASN A 20 7.60 13.66 17.59
CA ASN A 20 7.24 13.90 18.98
C ASN A 20 5.88 14.61 19.08
N PRO A 21 4.81 13.91 19.51
CA PRO A 21 3.50 14.51 19.62
C PRO A 21 3.39 15.63 20.67
N SER A 22 4.18 15.59 21.76
CA SER A 22 4.07 16.60 22.82
C SER A 22 4.53 17.99 22.36
N THR A 23 5.41 18.02 21.36
CA THR A 23 5.95 19.25 20.76
C THR A 23 5.43 19.48 19.35
N SER A 24 4.58 18.59 18.81
CA SER A 24 4.08 18.68 17.43
C SER A 24 5.22 18.85 16.41
N SER A 25 6.31 18.10 16.59
CA SER A 25 7.54 18.24 15.80
C SER A 25 7.95 16.92 15.16
N VAL A 26 8.47 16.98 13.94
CA VAL A 26 9.05 15.84 13.23
C VAL A 26 10.38 16.26 12.61
N SER A 27 11.39 15.39 12.72
CA SER A 27 12.73 15.64 12.16
C SER A 27 13.34 14.35 11.61
N THR A 28 14.16 14.47 10.57
CA THR A 28 15.00 13.37 10.10
C THR A 28 16.12 13.13 11.12
N ILE A 29 16.25 11.90 11.61
CA ILE A 29 17.30 11.50 12.57
C ILE A 29 18.36 10.59 11.94
N ALA A 30 18.05 10.01 10.79
CA ALA A 30 18.91 9.07 10.08
C ALA A 30 18.53 9.03 8.60
N THR A 31 19.53 8.80 7.74
CA THR A 31 19.35 8.53 6.31
C THR A 31 20.29 7.40 5.95
N SER A 32 19.74 6.32 5.41
CA SER A 32 20.47 5.08 5.16
C SER A 32 20.41 4.70 3.69
N PRO A 33 21.52 4.23 3.08
CA PRO A 33 21.50 3.71 1.72
C PRO A 33 20.53 2.53 1.59
N ALA A 34 19.76 2.50 0.50
CA ALA A 34 18.82 1.41 0.19
C ALA A 34 18.86 0.99 -1.29
N GLY A 35 19.93 1.39 -2.00
CA GLY A 35 19.93 1.42 -3.46
C GLY A 35 18.76 2.22 -4.03
N TYR A 36 18.50 2.11 -5.32
CA TYR A 36 17.51 2.95 -5.99
C TYR A 36 16.07 2.42 -5.83
N SER A 37 15.14 3.36 -5.70
CA SER A 37 13.69 3.17 -5.68
C SER A 37 13.15 2.24 -4.58
N PRO A 38 13.44 2.48 -3.28
CA PRO A 38 12.72 1.87 -2.16
C PRO A 38 11.29 2.41 -2.05
N SER A 39 10.47 2.12 -3.06
CA SER A 39 9.16 2.73 -3.28
C SER A 39 8.06 2.15 -2.38
N TRP A 40 8.29 0.97 -1.79
CA TRP A 40 7.45 0.34 -0.79
C TRP A 40 8.28 -0.24 0.35
N ILE A 41 7.80 -0.12 1.59
CA ILE A 41 8.43 -0.67 2.79
C ILE A 41 7.42 -1.56 3.53
N ALA A 42 7.85 -2.76 3.93
CA ALA A 42 7.04 -3.70 4.69
C ALA A 42 7.73 -4.04 6.02
N PRO A 43 7.07 -3.85 7.18
CA PRO A 43 7.62 -4.27 8.46
C PRO A 43 7.50 -5.79 8.64
N HIS A 44 8.42 -6.40 9.40
CA HIS A 44 8.24 -7.77 9.85
C HIS A 44 7.10 -7.84 10.90
N PRO A 45 6.15 -8.78 10.80
CA PRO A 45 4.92 -8.76 11.61
C PRO A 45 5.17 -8.93 13.11
N THR A 46 6.28 -9.56 13.50
CA THR A 46 6.60 -9.86 14.91
C THR A 46 7.93 -9.28 15.39
N ASN A 47 8.76 -8.74 14.50
CA ASN A 47 10.08 -8.22 14.85
C ASN A 47 10.18 -6.76 14.39
N LYS A 48 9.91 -5.84 15.30
CA LYS A 48 9.87 -4.39 15.01
C LYS A 48 11.22 -3.81 14.60
N SER A 49 12.31 -4.53 14.83
CA SER A 49 13.65 -4.12 14.41
C SER A 49 13.98 -4.57 12.99
N VAL A 50 13.07 -5.24 12.27
CA VAL A 50 13.31 -5.74 10.92
C VAL A 50 12.27 -5.16 9.96
N VAL A 51 12.77 -4.57 8.88
CA VAL A 51 11.96 -4.04 7.79
C VAL A 51 12.51 -4.50 6.46
N PHE A 52 11.65 -4.48 5.45
CA PHE A 52 12.00 -4.83 4.09
C PHE A 52 11.62 -3.68 3.17
N ALA A 53 12.37 -3.46 2.10
CA ALA A 53 12.00 -2.51 1.05
C ALA A 53 12.02 -3.16 -0.32
N THR A 54 11.12 -2.75 -1.22
CA THR A 54 11.25 -3.07 -2.64
C THR A 54 12.43 -2.29 -3.22
N GLN A 55 12.92 -2.69 -4.38
CA GLN A 55 13.69 -1.84 -5.28
C GLN A 55 13.00 -1.94 -6.63
N GLU A 56 12.20 -0.92 -6.95
CA GLU A 56 11.35 -0.88 -8.14
C GLU A 56 12.18 -0.58 -9.40
N LEU A 57 13.09 -1.51 -9.72
CA LEU A 57 14.05 -1.41 -10.82
C LEU A 57 13.58 -2.21 -12.04
N LEU A 58 14.10 -1.82 -13.20
CA LEU A 58 13.88 -2.47 -14.49
C LEU A 58 15.24 -2.93 -15.08
N PRO A 59 15.31 -4.03 -15.86
CA PRO A 59 14.22 -4.95 -16.19
C PRO A 59 13.91 -5.95 -15.05
N THR A 60 14.78 -6.05 -14.05
CA THR A 60 14.62 -6.94 -12.90
C THR A 60 14.78 -6.14 -11.62
N GLY A 61 13.76 -6.16 -10.77
CA GLY A 61 13.82 -5.55 -9.45
C GLY A 61 14.13 -6.56 -8.34
N SER A 62 14.41 -6.01 -7.16
CA SER A 62 14.81 -6.76 -5.97
C SER A 62 14.00 -6.35 -4.75
N ILE A 63 14.17 -7.10 -3.67
CA ILE A 63 13.76 -6.71 -2.33
C ILE A 63 15.00 -6.71 -1.42
N LEU A 64 15.00 -5.82 -0.45
CA LEU A 64 16.06 -5.66 0.54
C LEU A 64 15.51 -5.92 1.93
N SER A 65 16.35 -6.42 2.83
CA SER A 65 16.06 -6.52 4.25
C SER A 65 17.01 -5.66 5.07
N PHE A 66 16.49 -5.05 6.12
CA PHE A 66 17.23 -4.15 6.99
C PHE A 66 16.96 -4.46 8.45
N VAL A 67 17.99 -4.26 9.28
CA VAL A 67 17.84 -4.11 10.73
C VAL A 67 17.80 -2.63 11.09
N VAL A 68 16.78 -2.23 11.83
CA VAL A 68 16.62 -0.88 12.37
C VAL A 68 17.41 -0.76 13.67
N GLN A 69 18.40 0.14 13.68
CA GLN A 69 19.20 0.43 14.86
C GLN A 69 18.47 1.38 15.83
N GLN A 70 18.93 1.41 17.09
CA GLN A 70 18.38 2.34 18.08
C GLN A 70 18.55 3.82 17.67
N SER A 71 19.62 4.16 16.94
CA SER A 71 19.83 5.49 16.35
C SER A 71 18.84 5.85 15.24
N GLY A 72 18.10 4.88 14.70
CA GLY A 72 17.26 5.05 13.52
C GLY A 72 17.98 4.72 12.20
N GLN A 73 19.30 4.49 12.21
CA GLN A 73 20.01 4.01 11.03
C GLN A 73 19.52 2.61 10.64
N LEU A 74 19.42 2.36 9.34
CA LEU A 74 19.14 1.04 8.78
C LEU A 74 20.44 0.38 8.35
N THR A 75 20.66 -0.85 8.79
CA THR A 75 21.74 -1.71 8.29
C THR A 75 21.14 -2.70 7.32
N GLN A 76 21.50 -2.61 6.03
CA GLN A 76 21.09 -3.61 5.04
C GLN A 76 21.75 -4.95 5.38
N ILE A 77 20.95 -6.01 5.38
CA ILE A 77 21.38 -7.37 5.73
C ILE A 77 21.34 -8.29 4.52
N GLY A 78 20.25 -8.26 3.76
CA GLY A 78 20.04 -9.16 2.63
C GLY A 78 19.42 -8.47 1.42
N SER A 79 19.51 -9.15 0.28
CA SER A 79 18.85 -8.79 -0.97
C SER A 79 18.41 -10.04 -1.71
N ALA A 80 17.27 -10.00 -2.38
CA ALA A 80 16.84 -11.05 -3.29
C ALA A 80 16.19 -10.48 -4.55
N ASN A 81 16.49 -11.07 -5.71
CA ASN A 81 15.80 -10.72 -6.95
C ASN A 81 14.37 -11.25 -6.91
N THR A 82 13.42 -10.43 -7.36
CA THR A 82 12.01 -10.82 -7.47
C THR A 82 11.73 -11.64 -8.72
N GLY A 83 12.72 -11.73 -9.63
CA GLY A 83 12.60 -12.43 -10.91
C GLY A 83 11.70 -11.74 -11.93
N GLY A 84 11.22 -10.51 -11.63
CA GLY A 84 10.38 -9.73 -12.53
C GLY A 84 10.63 -8.24 -12.44
N ASN A 85 9.88 -7.50 -13.24
CA ASN A 85 10.11 -6.10 -13.54
C ASN A 85 9.33 -5.17 -12.60
N GLY A 86 10.02 -4.23 -11.93
CA GLY A 86 9.40 -3.19 -11.11
C GLY A 86 8.50 -3.71 -9.97
N PRO A 87 9.05 -4.32 -8.90
CA PRO A 87 8.26 -4.73 -7.73
C PRO A 87 7.66 -3.52 -7.02
N ALA A 88 6.35 -3.32 -7.16
CA ALA A 88 5.63 -2.17 -6.64
C ALA A 88 5.15 -2.37 -5.20
N HIS A 89 4.95 -3.62 -4.76
CA HIS A 89 4.46 -3.93 -3.43
C HIS A 89 4.91 -5.31 -2.97
N MET A 90 5.09 -5.45 -1.66
CA MET A 90 5.31 -6.73 -1.01
C MET A 90 4.71 -6.77 0.39
N ILE A 91 4.54 -7.99 0.89
CA ILE A 91 4.26 -8.26 2.30
C ILE A 91 5.23 -9.28 2.85
N ILE A 92 5.43 -9.25 4.17
CA ILE A 92 5.90 -10.41 4.91
C ILE A 92 4.66 -11.16 5.41
N THR A 93 4.61 -12.47 5.17
CA THR A 93 3.50 -13.33 5.61
C THR A 93 3.29 -13.22 7.11
N SER A 94 2.05 -13.42 7.58
CA SER A 94 1.68 -13.24 8.99
C SER A 94 2.51 -14.06 9.98
N ASN A 95 3.06 -15.19 9.54
CA ASN A 95 3.97 -16.04 10.31
C ASN A 95 5.44 -15.54 10.33
N GLY A 96 5.76 -14.48 9.60
CA GLY A 96 7.10 -13.88 9.50
C GLY A 96 8.08 -14.66 8.64
N ASN A 97 7.64 -15.68 7.88
CA ASN A 97 8.56 -16.65 7.28
C ASN A 97 8.87 -16.40 5.81
N GLU A 98 8.09 -15.57 5.12
CA GLU A 98 8.18 -15.46 3.66
C GLU A 98 7.85 -14.03 3.23
N ALA A 99 8.55 -13.56 2.20
CA ALA A 99 8.21 -12.34 1.49
C ALA A 99 7.43 -12.69 0.22
N VAL A 100 6.29 -12.04 0.01
CA VAL A 100 5.50 -12.17 -1.22
C VAL A 100 5.51 -10.83 -1.94
N ALA A 101 6.04 -10.79 -3.17
CA ALA A 101 6.26 -9.57 -3.94
C ALA A 101 5.51 -9.62 -5.28
N MET A 102 4.98 -8.45 -5.71
CA MET A 102 4.28 -8.27 -6.99
C MET A 102 5.03 -7.28 -7.87
N ASN A 103 5.26 -7.69 -9.11
CA ASN A 103 6.04 -7.02 -10.13
C ASN A 103 5.11 -6.30 -11.11
N TYR A 104 4.92 -4.99 -10.92
CA TYR A 104 3.99 -4.17 -11.70
C TYR A 104 4.37 -4.14 -13.18
N GLY A 105 5.64 -3.89 -13.48
CA GLY A 105 6.12 -3.72 -14.86
C GLY A 105 6.25 -5.03 -15.64
N GLY A 106 6.04 -6.18 -14.99
CA GLY A 106 6.26 -7.50 -15.57
C GLY A 106 5.08 -8.45 -15.46
N GLY A 107 3.92 -8.00 -14.96
CA GLY A 107 2.73 -8.83 -14.86
C GLY A 107 2.97 -10.12 -14.08
N SER A 108 3.71 -10.08 -12.97
CA SER A 108 4.12 -11.31 -12.25
C SER A 108 4.25 -11.10 -10.75
N GLY A 109 4.47 -12.18 -10.02
CA GLY A 109 4.82 -12.14 -8.61
C GLY A 109 5.61 -13.36 -8.18
N THR A 110 6.21 -13.31 -6.98
CA THR A 110 6.96 -14.43 -6.43
C THR A 110 6.80 -14.53 -4.91
N ASN A 111 7.04 -15.74 -4.39
CA ASN A 111 7.23 -16.02 -2.97
C ASN A 111 8.73 -16.25 -2.73
N ILE A 112 9.27 -15.67 -1.67
CA ILE A 112 10.68 -15.77 -1.29
C ILE A 112 10.73 -16.18 0.18
N PRO A 113 11.20 -17.40 0.51
CA PRO A 113 11.32 -17.81 1.90
C PRO A 113 12.36 -16.96 2.63
N LEU A 114 12.15 -16.72 3.91
CA LEU A 114 13.14 -16.13 4.81
C LEU A 114 13.89 -17.25 5.54
N ALA A 115 15.17 -17.01 5.81
CA ALA A 115 15.99 -17.89 6.64
C ALA A 115 15.45 -17.96 8.08
N ALA A 116 16.04 -18.83 8.89
CA ALA A 116 15.63 -19.00 10.29
C ALA A 116 15.71 -17.69 11.11
N ASP A 117 16.65 -16.80 10.78
CA ASP A 117 16.81 -15.49 11.41
C ASP A 117 15.75 -14.45 11.04
N LYS A 118 14.89 -14.76 10.05
CA LYS A 118 13.82 -13.88 9.55
C LYS A 118 14.30 -12.57 8.93
N VAL A 119 15.57 -12.47 8.56
CA VAL A 119 16.14 -11.28 7.92
C VAL A 119 16.82 -11.63 6.60
N HIS A 120 17.51 -12.77 6.51
CA HIS A 120 18.10 -13.20 5.25
C HIS A 120 17.05 -13.89 4.36
N PHE A 121 17.20 -13.72 3.05
CA PHE A 121 16.36 -14.39 2.06
C PHE A 121 16.94 -15.78 1.72
N GLY A 122 16.07 -16.76 1.56
CA GLY A 122 16.37 -18.00 0.86
C GLY A 122 16.20 -17.86 -0.66
N ASN A 123 16.22 -18.99 -1.37
CA ASN A 123 16.06 -18.98 -2.83
C ASN A 123 14.62 -18.60 -3.22
N PRO A 124 14.43 -17.58 -4.09
CA PRO A 124 13.13 -17.25 -4.65
C PRO A 124 12.49 -18.44 -5.37
N TYR A 125 11.18 -18.61 -5.20
CA TYR A 125 10.42 -19.53 -6.04
C TYR A 125 10.26 -18.98 -7.47
N PRO A 126 9.95 -19.83 -8.46
CA PRO A 126 9.59 -19.37 -9.79
C PRO A 126 8.44 -18.35 -9.74
N VAL A 127 8.51 -17.36 -10.64
CA VAL A 127 7.46 -16.36 -10.76
C VAL A 127 6.14 -16.98 -11.22
N VAL A 128 5.03 -16.52 -10.65
CA VAL A 128 3.71 -16.70 -11.23
C VAL A 128 3.46 -15.55 -12.21
N ALA A 129 3.07 -15.87 -13.44
CA ALA A 129 2.71 -14.88 -14.46
C ALA A 129 1.20 -14.62 -14.44
N PHE A 130 0.83 -13.38 -14.69
CA PHE A 130 -0.53 -12.92 -14.87
C PHE A 130 -0.71 -12.45 -16.32
N ASN A 131 -1.86 -12.78 -16.89
CA ASN A 131 -2.19 -12.39 -18.26
C ASN A 131 -3.52 -11.64 -18.26
N GLY A 132 -3.60 -10.61 -19.08
CA GLY A 132 -4.77 -9.77 -19.23
C GLY A 132 -4.38 -8.38 -19.71
N SER A 133 -5.39 -7.64 -20.12
CA SER A 133 -5.32 -6.23 -20.52
C SER A 133 -6.69 -5.60 -20.25
N GLY A 134 -6.74 -4.27 -20.34
CA GLY A 134 -7.93 -3.46 -20.14
C GLY A 134 -8.14 -2.47 -21.27
N PRO A 135 -9.24 -1.71 -21.26
CA PRO A 135 -9.58 -0.79 -22.35
C PRO A 135 -8.66 0.44 -22.44
N ASN A 136 -7.95 0.82 -21.36
CA ASN A 136 -7.03 1.96 -21.39
C ASN A 136 -5.67 1.56 -21.97
N GLN A 137 -5.48 1.77 -23.27
CA GLN A 137 -4.28 1.34 -24.00
C GLN A 137 -2.93 1.89 -23.48
N SER A 138 -2.93 3.01 -22.75
CA SER A 138 -1.69 3.61 -22.22
C SER A 138 -1.34 3.16 -20.80
N ARG A 139 -2.27 2.47 -20.12
CA ARG A 139 -2.13 2.06 -18.72
C ARG A 139 -2.45 0.58 -18.46
N GLN A 140 -3.07 -0.09 -19.42
CA GLN A 140 -3.63 -1.44 -19.32
C GLN A 140 -3.28 -2.28 -20.56
N GLU A 141 -2.12 -2.03 -21.16
CA GLU A 141 -1.59 -2.78 -22.28
C GLU A 141 -1.30 -4.24 -21.94
N SER A 142 -1.06 -4.53 -20.66
CA SER A 142 -0.79 -5.85 -20.12
C SER A 142 -1.22 -5.93 -18.64
N SER A 143 -0.89 -7.01 -17.95
CA SER A 143 -1.12 -7.16 -16.52
C SER A 143 -0.15 -6.31 -15.69
N HIS A 144 -0.68 -5.62 -14.68
CA HIS A 144 0.05 -4.76 -13.76
C HIS A 144 -0.40 -5.00 -12.31
N PRO A 145 0.02 -6.11 -11.66
CA PRO A 145 -0.32 -6.39 -10.27
C PRO A 145 0.32 -5.33 -9.37
N HIS A 146 -0.49 -4.60 -8.60
CA HIS A 146 -0.01 -3.42 -7.88
C HIS A 146 0.12 -3.66 -6.37
N GLN A 147 -0.69 -4.54 -5.78
CA GLN A 147 -0.65 -4.85 -4.35
C GLN A 147 -0.73 -6.36 -4.14
N VAL A 148 -0.28 -6.83 -2.97
CA VAL A 148 -0.60 -8.15 -2.46
C VAL A 148 -1.02 -8.05 -1.00
N ILE A 149 -2.12 -8.69 -0.63
CA ILE A 149 -2.52 -8.88 0.76
C ILE A 149 -2.75 -10.37 1.06
N GLN A 150 -2.46 -10.78 2.28
CA GLN A 150 -2.81 -12.13 2.74
C GLN A 150 -4.26 -12.15 3.23
N TYR A 151 -5.06 -13.10 2.75
CA TYR A 151 -6.45 -13.32 3.14
C TYR A 151 -6.65 -14.80 3.49
N GLY A 152 -6.64 -15.13 4.79
CA GLY A 152 -6.64 -16.52 5.24
C GLY A 152 -5.44 -17.29 4.69
N SER A 153 -5.71 -18.33 3.89
CA SER A 153 -4.69 -19.17 3.23
C SER A 153 -4.38 -18.77 1.79
N GLU A 154 -5.01 -17.72 1.26
CA GLU A 154 -4.77 -17.19 -0.08
C GLU A 154 -4.19 -15.78 -0.05
N TYR A 155 -3.82 -15.28 -1.23
CA TYR A 155 -3.37 -13.91 -1.45
C TYR A 155 -4.28 -13.23 -2.47
N LEU A 156 -4.65 -11.98 -2.21
CA LEU A 156 -5.42 -11.15 -3.13
C LEU A 156 -4.49 -10.12 -3.76
N VAL A 157 -4.55 -10.01 -5.09
CA VAL A 157 -3.65 -9.17 -5.89
C VAL A 157 -4.48 -8.31 -6.85
N PRO A 158 -4.81 -7.05 -6.50
CA PRO A 158 -5.38 -6.11 -7.45
C PRO A 158 -4.41 -5.86 -8.59
N ASP A 159 -4.93 -5.96 -9.81
CA ASP A 159 -4.20 -5.79 -11.04
C ASP A 159 -4.83 -4.67 -11.85
N LEU A 160 -4.07 -3.57 -11.95
CA LEU A 160 -4.47 -2.36 -12.64
C LEU A 160 -4.71 -2.64 -14.13
N GLY A 161 -3.83 -3.45 -14.72
CA GLY A 161 -3.80 -3.70 -16.14
C GLY A 161 -4.87 -4.67 -16.63
N ALA A 162 -5.27 -5.62 -15.79
CA ALA A 162 -6.21 -6.68 -16.16
C ALA A 162 -7.65 -6.50 -15.64
N ASP A 163 -7.94 -5.40 -14.94
CA ASP A 163 -9.24 -5.12 -14.28
C ASP A 163 -9.74 -6.28 -13.41
N LYS A 164 -8.85 -6.84 -12.58
CA LYS A 164 -9.11 -8.02 -11.74
C LYS A 164 -8.47 -7.88 -10.37
N VAL A 165 -8.97 -8.66 -9.43
CA VAL A 165 -8.23 -9.04 -8.22
C VAL A 165 -7.89 -10.52 -8.33
N TRP A 166 -6.64 -10.86 -8.64
CA TRP A 166 -6.18 -12.25 -8.70
C TRP A 166 -6.19 -12.88 -7.31
N ARG A 167 -6.42 -14.18 -7.27
CA ARG A 167 -6.40 -15.01 -6.07
C ARG A 167 -5.29 -16.03 -6.20
N LEU A 168 -4.33 -16.01 -5.29
CA LEU A 168 -3.19 -16.93 -5.32
C LEU A 168 -3.23 -17.86 -4.14
N THR A 169 -2.86 -19.11 -4.36
CA THR A 169 -2.50 -20.06 -3.30
C THR A 169 -1.03 -20.45 -3.43
N LYS A 170 -0.56 -21.29 -2.51
CA LYS A 170 0.77 -21.91 -2.61
C LYS A 170 0.64 -23.37 -3.04
N THR A 171 1.58 -23.82 -3.86
CA THR A 171 1.80 -25.26 -4.13
C THR A 171 2.39 -25.93 -2.88
N SER A 172 2.46 -27.26 -2.88
CA SER A 172 3.17 -28.01 -1.82
C SER A 172 4.65 -27.65 -1.71
N SER A 173 5.27 -27.18 -2.80
CA SER A 173 6.66 -26.71 -2.77
C SER A 173 6.82 -25.32 -2.19
N GLY A 174 5.76 -24.50 -2.12
CA GLY A 174 5.81 -23.10 -1.67
C GLY A 174 5.75 -22.06 -2.80
N ALA A 175 5.72 -22.48 -4.06
CA ALA A 175 5.55 -21.58 -5.20
C ALA A 175 4.13 -21.00 -5.26
N LEU A 176 3.98 -19.78 -5.75
CA LEU A 176 2.66 -19.17 -5.98
C LEU A 176 1.96 -19.85 -7.15
N LYS A 177 0.65 -20.03 -7.01
CA LYS A 177 -0.24 -20.57 -8.03
C LYS A 177 -1.43 -19.63 -8.20
N ASN A 178 -1.73 -19.24 -9.44
CA ASN A 178 -2.98 -18.54 -9.74
C ASN A 178 -4.16 -19.51 -9.57
N SER A 179 -5.10 -19.14 -8.71
CA SER A 179 -6.24 -19.94 -8.29
C SER A 179 -7.58 -19.25 -8.59
N GLY A 180 -7.55 -18.28 -9.52
CA GLY A 180 -8.72 -17.57 -10.02
C GLY A 180 -8.62 -16.07 -9.82
N TYR A 181 -9.74 -15.38 -10.03
CA TYR A 181 -9.83 -13.93 -9.87
C TYR A 181 -11.24 -13.51 -9.49
N ILE A 182 -11.33 -12.29 -8.96
CA ILE A 182 -12.58 -11.56 -8.76
C ILE A 182 -12.61 -10.42 -9.77
N GLN A 183 -13.59 -10.42 -10.65
CA GLN A 183 -13.71 -9.47 -11.75
C GLN A 183 -13.98 -8.06 -11.24
N GLN A 184 -13.31 -7.04 -11.80
CA GLN A 184 -13.57 -5.62 -11.54
C GLN A 184 -14.13 -4.92 -12.80
N PRO A 185 -14.69 -3.70 -12.69
CA PRO A 185 -15.23 -2.99 -13.84
C PRO A 185 -14.14 -2.71 -14.88
N ALA A 186 -14.47 -2.84 -16.17
CA ALA A 186 -13.51 -2.55 -17.24
C ALA A 186 -13.05 -1.08 -17.20
N GLY A 187 -11.74 -0.86 -17.30
CA GLY A 187 -11.11 0.45 -17.25
C GLY A 187 -10.98 1.05 -15.85
N SER A 188 -11.32 0.30 -14.79
CA SER A 188 -11.26 0.83 -13.42
C SER A 188 -9.83 0.88 -12.88
N GLY A 189 -8.99 -0.09 -13.27
CA GLY A 189 -7.61 -0.20 -12.80
C GLY A 189 -7.50 -0.42 -11.28
N PRO A 190 -7.87 -1.60 -10.77
CA PRO A 190 -7.69 -1.97 -9.36
C PRO A 190 -6.25 -1.75 -8.87
N ARG A 191 -6.08 -0.99 -7.79
CA ARG A 191 -4.76 -0.61 -7.28
C ARG A 191 -4.47 -1.21 -5.91
N HIS A 192 -5.21 -0.78 -4.88
CA HIS A 192 -5.09 -1.27 -3.51
C HIS A 192 -6.43 -1.87 -3.06
N VAL A 193 -6.35 -2.88 -2.22
CA VAL A 193 -7.48 -3.58 -1.61
C VAL A 193 -7.33 -3.66 -0.11
N VAL A 194 -8.45 -3.66 0.59
CA VAL A 194 -8.51 -4.04 2.00
C VAL A 194 -9.68 -4.99 2.21
N THR A 195 -9.58 -5.83 3.24
CA THR A 195 -10.62 -6.81 3.58
C THR A 195 -11.16 -6.56 4.98
N LYS A 196 -12.44 -6.87 5.16
CA LYS A 196 -13.10 -6.91 6.47
C LYS A 196 -14.03 -8.12 6.50
N GLY A 197 -13.63 -9.18 7.20
CA GLY A 197 -14.28 -10.48 7.07
C GLY A 197 -14.21 -10.93 5.61
N ASN A 198 -15.34 -11.37 5.04
CA ASN A 198 -15.43 -11.75 3.63
C ASN A 198 -15.72 -10.58 2.68
N THR A 199 -15.72 -9.34 3.16
CA THR A 199 -15.94 -8.17 2.30
C THR A 199 -14.61 -7.66 1.76
N LEU A 200 -14.55 -7.46 0.45
CA LEU A 200 -13.44 -6.88 -0.28
C LEU A 200 -13.79 -5.45 -0.69
N TYR A 201 -12.93 -4.51 -0.30
CA TYR A 201 -12.97 -3.14 -0.76
C TYR A 201 -11.83 -2.93 -1.75
N THR A 202 -12.15 -2.44 -2.94
CA THR A 202 -11.16 -2.25 -4.02
C THR A 202 -11.14 -0.79 -4.43
N LEU A 203 -9.97 -0.16 -4.27
CA LEU A 203 -9.72 1.18 -4.77
C LEU A 203 -9.19 1.09 -6.21
N HIS A 204 -9.86 1.79 -7.11
CA HIS A 204 -9.60 1.79 -8.54
C HIS A 204 -8.85 3.06 -8.92
N GLU A 205 -7.60 2.91 -9.38
CA GLU A 205 -6.72 4.03 -9.73
C GLU A 205 -7.30 4.86 -10.87
N LEU A 206 -7.67 4.21 -11.98
CA LEU A 206 -8.00 4.91 -13.22
C LEU A 206 -9.39 5.56 -13.16
N SER A 207 -10.35 4.94 -12.48
CA SER A 207 -11.70 5.48 -12.33
C SER A 207 -11.91 6.34 -11.09
N SER A 208 -10.94 6.39 -10.17
CA SER A 208 -11.07 7.08 -8.87
C SER A 208 -12.34 6.68 -8.10
N THR A 209 -12.67 5.39 -8.12
CA THR A 209 -13.81 4.80 -7.40
C THR A 209 -13.36 3.79 -6.36
N LEU A 210 -14.12 3.68 -5.28
CA LEU A 210 -14.00 2.63 -4.28
C LEU A 210 -15.23 1.71 -4.37
N SER A 211 -15.00 0.43 -4.63
CA SER A 211 -16.07 -0.58 -4.71
C SER A 211 -16.06 -1.54 -3.53
N GLN A 212 -17.20 -2.16 -3.27
CA GLN A 212 -17.42 -3.20 -2.27
C GLN A 212 -18.01 -4.45 -2.94
N GLN A 213 -17.47 -5.62 -2.63
CA GLN A 213 -18.00 -6.92 -3.07
C GLN A 213 -17.68 -8.01 -2.04
N THR A 214 -18.41 -9.12 -2.08
CA THR A 214 -18.09 -10.28 -1.25
C THR A 214 -16.99 -11.10 -1.91
N ILE A 215 -16.03 -11.60 -1.13
CA ILE A 215 -15.03 -12.57 -1.58
C ILE A 215 -15.73 -13.93 -1.68
N PRO A 216 -15.88 -14.51 -2.87
CA PRO A 216 -16.51 -15.82 -3.02
C PRO A 216 -15.58 -16.90 -2.46
N PRO A 217 -16.10 -18.06 -2.03
CA PRO A 217 -15.27 -19.21 -1.68
C PRO A 217 -14.26 -19.53 -2.78
N LEU A 218 -13.07 -20.01 -2.38
CA LEU A 218 -12.05 -20.39 -3.35
C LEU A 218 -12.55 -21.51 -4.26
N GLY A 219 -12.29 -21.41 -5.56
CA GLY A 219 -12.80 -22.34 -6.56
C GLY A 219 -14.23 -22.08 -7.03
N SER A 220 -14.93 -21.09 -6.48
CA SER A 220 -16.21 -20.65 -7.03
C SER A 220 -16.04 -20.12 -8.45
N THR A 221 -16.93 -20.51 -9.36
CA THR A 221 -17.01 -20.01 -10.73
C THR A 221 -17.92 -18.79 -10.87
N THR A 222 -18.69 -18.46 -9.82
CA THR A 222 -19.60 -17.32 -9.82
C THR A 222 -18.87 -16.06 -9.39
N GLN A 223 -18.91 -15.03 -10.24
CA GLN A 223 -18.38 -13.72 -9.90
C GLN A 223 -19.37 -12.97 -8.99
N PRO A 224 -18.91 -12.44 -7.83
CA PRO A 224 -19.75 -11.65 -6.94
C PRO A 224 -20.11 -10.31 -7.62
N PRO A 225 -21.34 -9.81 -7.47
CA PRO A 225 -21.65 -8.46 -7.91
C PRO A 225 -20.98 -7.43 -6.99
N ILE A 226 -20.70 -6.25 -7.54
CA ILE A 226 -20.39 -5.07 -6.74
C ILE A 226 -21.67 -4.65 -6.01
N THR A 227 -21.63 -4.63 -4.68
CA THR A 227 -22.78 -4.30 -3.83
C THR A 227 -22.86 -2.82 -3.48
N SER A 228 -21.74 -2.09 -3.59
CA SER A 228 -21.69 -0.64 -3.44
C SER A 228 -20.48 -0.08 -4.19
N SER A 229 -20.59 1.13 -4.73
CA SER A 229 -19.49 1.87 -5.33
C SER A 229 -19.65 3.36 -5.09
N VAL A 230 -18.56 4.07 -4.85
CA VAL A 230 -18.57 5.52 -4.65
C VAL A 230 -17.33 6.14 -5.29
N SER A 231 -17.47 7.33 -5.89
CA SER A 231 -16.31 8.12 -6.32
C SER A 231 -15.61 8.74 -5.12
N ILE A 232 -14.28 8.72 -5.11
CA ILE A 232 -13.47 9.42 -4.10
C ILE A 232 -13.03 10.81 -4.55
N ILE A 233 -13.42 11.24 -5.76
CA ILE A 233 -13.11 12.58 -6.29
C ILE A 233 -13.80 13.63 -5.41
N PRO A 234 -13.09 14.69 -4.98
CA PRO A 234 -13.71 15.81 -4.28
C PRO A 234 -14.74 16.49 -5.21
N PRO A 235 -15.96 16.77 -4.72
CA PRO A 235 -17.02 17.34 -5.55
C PRO A 235 -16.69 18.74 -6.09
N ASP A 236 -15.71 19.41 -5.49
CA ASP A 236 -15.19 20.72 -5.85
C ASP A 236 -13.91 20.67 -6.71
N SER A 237 -13.52 19.49 -7.22
CA SER A 237 -12.35 19.35 -8.10
C SER A 237 -12.54 20.13 -9.41
N ALA A 238 -11.55 20.95 -9.75
CA ALA A 238 -11.55 21.72 -11.00
C ALA A 238 -11.20 20.85 -12.23
N ASN A 239 -10.51 19.72 -12.02
CA ASN A 239 -10.13 18.78 -13.07
C ASN A 239 -10.33 17.33 -12.59
N PRO A 240 -11.58 16.88 -12.43
CA PRO A 240 -11.88 15.56 -11.89
C PRO A 240 -11.28 14.42 -12.73
N SER A 241 -11.14 14.61 -14.05
CA SER A 241 -10.52 13.64 -14.96
C SER A 241 -9.01 13.46 -14.79
N ALA A 242 -8.31 14.40 -14.16
CA ALA A 242 -6.88 14.28 -13.89
C ALA A 242 -6.58 13.48 -12.60
N LEU A 243 -7.58 13.34 -11.72
CA LEU A 243 -7.42 12.65 -10.46
C LEU A 243 -7.49 11.13 -10.63
N ILE A 244 -6.46 10.46 -10.13
CA ILE A 244 -6.38 9.00 -10.01
C ILE A 244 -6.21 8.60 -8.55
N ALA A 245 -6.69 7.43 -8.15
CA ALA A 245 -6.58 6.97 -6.77
C ALA A 245 -5.19 6.39 -6.44
N ALA A 246 -4.82 6.33 -5.17
CA ALA A 246 -3.56 5.74 -4.73
C ALA A 246 -3.69 4.83 -3.49
N GLU A 247 -3.60 5.35 -2.29
CA GLU A 247 -3.53 4.55 -1.07
C GLU A 247 -4.93 4.22 -0.55
N LEU A 248 -5.11 3.03 0.03
CA LEU A 248 -6.36 2.62 0.69
C LEU A 248 -6.04 2.01 2.05
N LEU A 249 -6.53 2.63 3.13
CA LEU A 249 -6.34 2.16 4.49
C LEU A 249 -7.69 1.89 5.16
N LEU A 250 -7.78 0.80 5.92
CA LEU A 250 -8.85 0.57 6.88
C LEU A 250 -8.37 1.02 8.26
N SER A 251 -9.07 1.98 8.87
CA SER A 251 -8.63 2.51 10.16
C SER A 251 -8.73 1.46 11.28
N PRO A 252 -7.85 1.48 12.29
CA PRO A 252 -8.05 0.69 13.50
C PRO A 252 -9.27 1.21 14.29
N VAL A 253 -9.85 0.30 15.08
CA VAL A 253 -10.93 0.61 16.04
C VAL A 253 -10.31 0.69 17.43
N SER A 254 -10.68 1.72 18.19
CA SER A 254 -10.24 1.93 19.56
C SER A 254 -11.33 2.62 20.38
N SER A 255 -11.10 2.83 21.68
CA SER A 255 -12.00 3.64 22.51
C SER A 255 -12.10 5.09 22.03
N ALA A 256 -11.01 5.66 21.49
CA ALA A 256 -10.99 7.01 20.92
C ALA A 256 -11.65 7.06 19.52
N PHE A 257 -11.58 5.96 18.77
CA PHE A 257 -12.13 5.84 17.41
C PHE A 257 -12.98 4.56 17.30
N PRO A 258 -14.20 4.54 17.86
CA PRO A 258 -15.03 3.33 17.91
C PRO A 258 -15.60 2.95 16.54
N LYS A 259 -15.69 3.92 15.62
CA LYS A 259 -16.15 3.69 14.25
C LYS A 259 -14.96 3.47 13.33
N GLN A 260 -15.11 2.50 12.43
CA GLN A 260 -14.12 2.19 11.41
C GLN A 260 -14.46 2.90 10.10
N TYR A 261 -13.47 3.50 9.46
CA TYR A 261 -13.61 4.14 8.15
C TYR A 261 -12.51 3.65 7.21
N LEU A 262 -12.78 3.77 5.91
CA LEU A 262 -11.76 3.69 4.88
C LEU A 262 -11.20 5.08 4.62
N TYR A 263 -9.89 5.17 4.42
CA TYR A 263 -9.19 6.39 4.02
C TYR A 263 -8.55 6.10 2.67
N ALA A 264 -9.01 6.80 1.64
CA ALA A 264 -8.51 6.65 0.28
C ALA A 264 -7.86 7.95 -0.18
N THR A 265 -6.67 7.90 -0.74
CA THR A 265 -6.01 9.08 -1.32
C THR A 265 -6.28 9.16 -2.81
N ASN A 266 -6.37 10.39 -3.32
CA ASN A 266 -6.28 10.68 -4.75
C ASN A 266 -5.08 11.57 -5.04
N ARG A 267 -4.65 11.55 -6.30
CA ARG A 267 -3.48 12.27 -6.82
C ARG A 267 -3.72 12.71 -8.25
N GLY A 268 -3.18 13.85 -8.64
CA GLY A 268 -3.16 14.26 -10.05
C GLY A 268 -3.17 15.76 -10.29
N ASP A 269 -3.66 16.55 -9.34
CA ASP A 269 -3.76 18.01 -9.49
C ASP A 269 -3.71 18.73 -8.13
N SER A 270 -4.15 20.00 -8.08
CA SER A 270 -4.28 20.76 -6.83
C SER A 270 -5.45 20.28 -5.96
N SER A 271 -6.27 19.36 -6.46
CA SER A 271 -7.46 18.85 -5.80
C SER A 271 -7.19 17.64 -4.89
N ASP A 272 -5.93 17.21 -4.78
CA ASP A 272 -5.48 16.09 -3.96
C ASP A 272 -6.07 16.12 -2.54
N ALA A 273 -6.65 15.00 -2.12
CA ALA A 273 -7.36 14.86 -0.86
C ALA A 273 -7.31 13.44 -0.31
N VAL A 274 -7.57 13.33 0.98
CA VAL A 274 -7.94 12.07 1.62
C VAL A 274 -9.47 12.01 1.70
N ALA A 275 -10.08 11.07 0.98
CA ALA A 275 -11.50 10.74 1.12
C ALA A 275 -11.69 9.77 2.30
N ILE A 276 -12.57 10.13 3.24
CA ILE A 276 -12.95 9.30 4.38
C ILE A 276 -14.32 8.69 4.06
N VAL A 277 -14.37 7.36 4.05
CA VAL A 277 -15.54 6.59 3.59
C VAL A 277 -16.12 5.77 4.73
N SER A 278 -17.40 5.96 5.00
CA SER A 278 -18.18 5.17 5.95
C SER A 278 -18.55 3.81 5.35
N LEU A 279 -18.60 2.80 6.22
CA LEU A 279 -19.01 1.42 5.93
C LEU A 279 -20.41 1.10 6.50
N GLU A 280 -21.12 2.11 6.98
CA GLU A 280 -22.39 1.95 7.70
C GLU A 280 -23.51 1.46 6.77
N GLY A 281 -24.31 0.50 7.24
CA GLY A 281 -25.43 -0.06 6.48
C GLY A 281 -25.03 -0.91 5.27
N GLY A 282 -23.75 -1.28 5.13
CA GLY A 282 -23.26 -2.04 3.98
C GLY A 282 -23.15 -1.23 2.69
N VAL A 283 -23.23 0.10 2.79
CA VAL A 283 -23.11 1.04 1.66
C VAL A 283 -21.91 1.94 1.88
N LEU A 284 -21.13 2.13 0.83
CA LEU A 284 -20.01 3.07 0.81
C LEU A 284 -20.52 4.50 0.67
N LYS A 285 -20.20 5.35 1.64
CA LYS A 285 -20.51 6.78 1.59
C LYS A 285 -19.28 7.60 1.94
N VAL A 286 -18.83 8.47 1.04
CA VAL A 286 -17.83 9.48 1.40
C VAL A 286 -18.46 10.45 2.40
N VAL A 287 -17.85 10.57 3.57
CA VAL A 287 -18.32 11.39 4.69
C VAL A 287 -17.43 12.61 4.93
N ALA A 288 -16.22 12.63 4.38
CA ALA A 288 -15.37 13.81 4.35
C ALA A 288 -14.32 13.71 3.23
N HIS A 289 -13.88 14.87 2.74
CA HIS A 289 -12.64 15.04 2.01
C HIS A 289 -11.74 15.98 2.81
N VAL A 290 -10.51 15.57 3.09
CA VAL A 290 -9.54 16.41 3.79
C VAL A 290 -8.42 16.80 2.85
N ARG A 291 -8.29 18.11 2.59
CA ARG A 291 -7.16 18.67 1.85
C ARG A 291 -5.95 18.74 2.76
N THR A 292 -4.83 18.20 2.29
CA THR A 292 -3.62 18.01 3.10
C THR A 292 -2.58 19.09 2.84
N GLY A 293 -2.72 19.83 1.73
CA GLY A 293 -1.69 20.74 1.23
C GLY A 293 -0.47 20.03 0.64
N LEU A 294 -0.49 18.70 0.55
CA LEU A 294 0.50 17.89 -0.16
C LEU A 294 0.02 17.64 -1.60
N ASN A 295 0.97 17.30 -2.48
CA ASN A 295 0.68 16.92 -3.86
C ASN A 295 1.23 15.53 -4.19
N GLN A 296 0.51 14.80 -5.04
CA GLN A 296 0.69 13.39 -5.37
C GLN A 296 0.69 12.51 -4.11
N LEU A 297 -0.45 12.46 -3.41
CA LEU A 297 -0.65 11.66 -2.19
C LEU A 297 -0.58 10.15 -2.46
N ARG A 298 0.64 9.61 -2.56
CA ARG A 298 0.88 8.24 -3.03
C ARG A 298 1.00 7.20 -1.93
N GLY A 299 1.46 7.60 -0.74
CA GLY A 299 1.65 6.71 0.40
C GLY A 299 1.06 7.28 1.68
N ALA A 300 0.45 6.42 2.47
CA ALA A 300 -0.12 6.78 3.76
C ALA A 300 -0.01 5.61 4.75
N SER A 301 0.06 5.92 6.05
CA SER A 301 0.09 4.89 7.08
C SER A 301 -0.42 5.39 8.44
N PHE A 302 -1.24 4.59 9.12
CA PHE A 302 -1.68 4.88 10.48
C PHE A 302 -0.58 4.54 11.50
N SER A 303 -0.46 5.38 12.53
CA SER A 303 0.41 5.09 13.66
C SER A 303 0.00 3.79 14.36
N PRO A 304 0.92 3.11 15.06
CA PRO A 304 0.58 1.90 15.81
C PRO A 304 -0.47 2.16 16.88
N GLY A 305 -1.12 1.07 17.35
CA GLY A 305 -2.12 1.12 18.42
C GLY A 305 -3.47 1.61 17.92
N ASP A 306 -3.94 2.74 18.44
CA ASP A 306 -5.26 3.31 18.13
C ASP A 306 -5.33 4.03 16.78
N GLY A 307 -4.20 4.10 16.06
CA GLY A 307 -4.09 4.84 14.80
C GLY A 307 -4.37 6.32 14.97
N LYS A 308 -4.05 6.92 16.12
CA LYS A 308 -4.29 8.35 16.38
C LYS A 308 -3.69 9.27 15.33
N TYR A 309 -2.55 8.92 14.75
CA TYR A 309 -1.90 9.71 13.71
C TYR A 309 -1.93 9.01 12.36
N LEU A 310 -1.95 9.79 11.28
CA LEU A 310 -1.81 9.37 9.89
C LEU A 310 -0.61 10.10 9.29
N ALA A 311 0.39 9.35 8.84
CA ALA A 311 1.48 9.89 8.04
C ALA A 311 1.09 9.85 6.56
N LEU A 312 1.43 10.90 5.82
CA LEU A 312 1.18 11.03 4.38
C LEU A 312 2.45 11.49 3.66
N ALA A 313 2.75 10.81 2.56
CA ALA A 313 3.83 11.16 1.64
C ALA A 313 3.26 11.93 0.44
N GLY A 314 3.67 13.18 0.29
CA GLY A 314 3.38 14.00 -0.89
C GLY A 314 4.50 13.88 -1.90
N GLN A 315 4.39 12.92 -2.82
CA GLN A 315 5.42 12.60 -3.82
C GLN A 315 5.81 13.85 -4.64
N GLY A 316 4.85 14.67 -5.04
CA GLY A 316 5.08 15.83 -5.89
C GLY A 316 5.68 17.01 -5.13
N THR A 317 5.32 17.16 -3.85
CA THR A 317 5.86 18.19 -2.96
C THR A 317 7.24 17.86 -2.39
N GLY A 318 7.60 16.57 -2.28
CA GLY A 318 8.79 16.15 -1.52
C GLY A 318 8.62 16.27 0.00
N ASP A 319 7.37 16.31 0.47
CA ASP A 319 6.99 16.52 1.87
C ASP A 319 6.42 15.24 2.48
N VAL A 320 6.69 15.04 3.77
CA VAL A 320 5.99 14.07 4.63
C VAL A 320 5.32 14.83 5.77
N ALA A 321 4.00 14.67 5.89
CA ALA A 321 3.22 15.32 6.94
C ALA A 321 2.49 14.29 7.82
N ILE A 322 2.33 14.65 9.09
CA ILE A 322 1.65 13.84 10.11
C ILE A 322 0.40 14.59 10.53
N PHE A 323 -0.72 13.87 10.50
CA PHE A 323 -2.03 14.38 10.86
C PHE A 323 -2.57 13.62 12.07
N GLU A 324 -3.16 14.33 13.03
CA GLU A 324 -3.96 13.74 14.10
C GLU A 324 -5.39 13.49 13.59
N ARG A 325 -5.92 12.29 13.81
CA ARG A 325 -7.34 12.00 13.59
C ARG A 325 -8.17 12.73 14.64
N ILE A 326 -9.14 13.51 14.19
CA ILE A 326 -10.06 14.28 15.02
C ILE A 326 -11.51 13.95 14.67
N ASN A 327 -12.46 14.47 15.46
CA ASN A 327 -13.91 14.32 15.21
C ASN A 327 -14.34 12.85 15.00
N GLY A 328 -13.87 11.96 15.89
CA GLY A 328 -14.16 10.52 15.80
C GLY A 328 -13.60 9.84 14.55
N GLY A 329 -12.59 10.45 13.89
CA GLY A 329 -11.98 9.96 12.66
C GLY A 329 -12.47 10.66 11.39
N LEU A 330 -13.46 11.56 11.47
CA LEU A 330 -13.99 12.26 10.30
C LEU A 330 -13.18 13.49 9.88
N GLY A 331 -12.10 13.80 10.58
CA GLY A 331 -11.18 14.89 10.22
C GLY A 331 -9.72 14.53 10.47
N LEU A 332 -8.84 15.27 9.81
CA LEU A 332 -7.38 15.18 9.96
C LEU A 332 -6.84 16.59 10.24
N LYS A 333 -6.11 16.76 11.34
CA LYS A 333 -5.43 18.02 11.69
C LYS A 333 -3.93 17.83 11.51
N GLN A 334 -3.30 18.61 10.64
CA GLN A 334 -1.84 18.56 10.50
C GLN A 334 -1.19 18.96 11.83
N VAL A 335 -0.32 18.09 12.35
CA VAL A 335 0.43 18.33 13.60
C VAL A 335 1.92 18.46 13.37
N ALA A 336 2.47 17.90 12.29
CA ALA A 336 3.88 18.06 11.95
C ALA A 336 4.11 17.88 10.45
N LYS A 337 5.19 18.46 9.91
CA LYS A 337 5.62 18.29 8.52
C LYS A 337 7.13 18.41 8.43
N VAL A 338 7.74 17.60 7.56
CA VAL A 338 9.15 17.69 7.15
C VAL A 338 9.22 17.65 5.63
N ALA A 339 10.10 18.46 5.06
CA ALA A 339 10.28 18.62 3.61
C ALA A 339 11.66 18.10 3.17
N GLY A 340 11.87 18.04 1.85
CA GLY A 340 13.18 17.77 1.25
C GLY A 340 13.44 16.31 0.90
N PHE A 341 12.39 15.49 0.78
CA PHE A 341 12.51 14.13 0.26
C PHE A 341 12.34 14.15 -1.26
N GLU A 342 13.17 13.38 -1.95
CA GLU A 342 13.01 13.14 -3.38
C GLU A 342 11.89 12.13 -3.59
N GLN A 343 10.74 12.61 -4.09
CA GLN A 343 9.57 11.80 -4.47
C GLN A 343 9.18 10.73 -3.43
N PRO A 344 8.83 11.10 -2.19
CA PRO A 344 8.46 10.13 -1.16
C PRO A 344 7.17 9.40 -1.55
N THR A 345 7.18 8.07 -1.46
CA THR A 345 6.02 7.21 -1.82
C THR A 345 5.63 6.22 -0.74
N ALA A 346 6.51 5.93 0.21
CA ALA A 346 6.26 5.01 1.31
C ALA A 346 6.50 5.71 2.65
N VAL A 347 5.56 5.55 3.58
CA VAL A 347 5.69 5.96 4.97
C VAL A 347 5.27 4.81 5.87
N VAL A 348 6.15 4.37 6.77
CA VAL A 348 5.89 3.21 7.65
C VAL A 348 6.30 3.53 9.07
N TRP A 349 5.39 3.35 10.03
CA TRP A 349 5.71 3.50 11.45
C TRP A 349 6.44 2.28 12.00
N LEU A 350 7.34 2.51 12.95
CA LEU A 350 8.07 1.47 13.69
C LEU A 350 7.52 1.29 15.11
#